data_AF-A0A379TIC4-F1
#
_entry.id   AF-A0A379TIC4-F1
#
_cell.length_a   1.000
_cell.length_b   1.000
_cell.length_c   1.000
_cell.angle_alpha   90.00
_cell.angle_beta   90.00
_cell.angle_gamma   90.00
#
_symmetry.space_group_name_H-M   'P 1'
#
loop_
_entity.id
_entity.type
_entity.pdbx_description
1 polymer ?
#
loop_
_entity_poly.entity_id
_entity_poly.type
_entity_poly.pdbx_seq_one_letter_code
_entity_poly.pdbx_strand_id
1 'polypeptide(L)'
;MIFRNGVRLWSICAKSAGQKGRKAATTANVTLNVWQGQTWPCGKDKDGDFLSYFGRGAKQLSYNYNYGPFSDAMYGDVRPLLDKPELVADTWMNLASAVFFFVYPQPPKPSMLHVIDGTWQPNEHDKANGLVSGFGVTIQIINGGVECGGADENAQSLNRIAYYKEFADYLKVPVPADEVLGCKNMKQFDEGGAGALPIYWEEDWGWSADTADGKTYSCQLVGYQTPYTAFKEGDYTKCVQHYFNVNVIDDNGGAEPDVTPTPTPVTDENVAPVARIAGPVGGGGSR
;
A
#
# COMPACT_ATOMS: atom_id res chain seq x y z
N MET A 1 4.27 2.02 23.89
CA MET A 1 5.29 0.99 23.60
C MET A 1 6.24 1.53 22.55
N ILE A 2 7.49 1.81 22.92
CA ILE A 2 8.53 2.28 21.99
C ILE A 2 9.25 1.04 21.44
N PHE A 3 9.05 0.74 20.15
CA PHE A 3 9.83 -0.29 19.45
C PHE A 3 11.14 0.33 18.97
N ARG A 4 12.25 -0.07 19.59
CA ARG A 4 13.61 0.17 19.07
C ARG A 4 14.18 -1.15 18.56
N ASN A 5 14.60 -1.12 17.29
CA ASN A 5 15.43 -2.07 16.56
C ASN A 5 14.76 -3.38 16.14
N GLY A 6 14.73 -3.65 14.84
CA GLY A 6 14.35 -4.98 14.38
C GLY A 6 14.39 -5.29 12.89
N VAL A 7 13.98 -4.41 11.97
CA VAL A 7 13.96 -4.75 10.53
C VAL A 7 14.43 -3.57 9.69
N ARG A 8 15.52 -3.80 8.93
CA ARG A 8 16.04 -2.87 7.92
C ARG A 8 15.17 -2.94 6.65
N LEU A 9 13.94 -2.45 6.72
CA LEU A 9 13.45 -1.67 5.57
C LEU A 9 13.99 -0.26 5.82
N TRP A 10 15.01 0.10 5.04
CA TRP A 10 15.59 1.43 5.07
C TRP A 10 14.46 2.44 5.00
N SER A 11 14.28 3.21 6.07
CA SER A 11 13.35 4.32 6.03
C SER A 11 13.90 5.30 5.01
N ILE A 12 13.16 5.48 3.90
CA ILE A 12 13.52 6.33 2.77
C ILE A 12 13.93 7.73 3.26
N CYS A 13 13.35 8.17 4.39
CA CYS A 13 13.60 9.49 4.99
C CYS A 13 13.89 9.47 6.50
N ALA A 14 14.53 8.43 7.03
CA ALA A 14 15.01 8.48 8.41
C ALA A 14 16.28 9.30 8.57
N LYS A 15 16.30 10.16 9.59
CA LYS A 15 17.53 10.53 10.30
C LYS A 15 18.07 9.29 11.01
N SER A 16 19.37 8.98 10.89
CA SER A 16 19.97 7.91 11.69
C SER A 16 19.75 8.19 13.17
N ALA A 17 19.09 7.29 13.90
CA ALA A 17 18.84 7.46 15.33
C ALA A 17 20.18 7.49 16.09
N GLY A 18 20.56 8.64 16.66
CA GLY A 18 21.74 8.78 17.51
C GLY A 18 22.55 10.07 17.37
N GLN A 19 22.29 10.92 16.38
CA GLN A 19 23.06 12.16 16.18
C GLN A 19 22.18 13.40 16.40
N LYS A 20 22.18 13.92 17.63
CA LYS A 20 21.71 15.29 17.87
C LYS A 20 22.65 16.26 17.12
N GLY A 21 22.11 17.08 16.23
CA GLY A 21 22.82 18.21 15.63
C GLY A 21 23.55 17.97 14.29
N ARG A 22 23.28 16.89 13.53
CA ARG A 22 23.77 16.75 12.14
C ARG A 22 22.61 16.70 11.13
N LYS A 23 22.80 17.40 10.00
CA LYS A 23 21.84 17.54 8.89
C LYS A 23 21.47 16.18 8.29
N ALA A 24 20.21 16.02 7.89
CA ALA A 24 19.70 14.81 7.25
C ALA A 24 20.15 14.75 5.78
N ALA A 25 21.43 14.50 5.52
CA ALA A 25 21.94 14.56 4.15
C ALA A 25 22.93 13.44 3.87
N THR A 26 22.45 12.38 3.18
CA THR A 26 23.15 11.62 2.11
C THR A 26 22.40 10.33 1.73
N THR A 27 21.74 9.65 2.66
CA THR A 27 21.07 8.35 2.41
C THR A 27 19.66 8.46 1.79
N ALA A 28 19.01 9.62 1.88
CA ALA A 28 17.68 9.85 1.29
C ALA A 28 17.73 9.88 -0.26
N ASN A 29 18.79 10.44 -0.86
CA ASN A 29 18.89 10.57 -2.32
C ASN A 29 18.96 9.22 -3.07
N VAL A 30 19.49 8.16 -2.45
CA VAL A 30 19.58 6.83 -3.09
C VAL A 30 18.25 6.06 -3.01
N THR A 31 17.44 6.31 -1.98
CA THR A 31 16.16 5.63 -1.73
C THR A 31 14.95 6.36 -2.30
N LEU A 32 15.11 7.61 -2.77
CA LEU A 32 14.08 8.30 -3.54
C LEU A 32 13.94 7.78 -4.98
N ASN A 33 14.93 7.03 -5.48
CA ASN A 33 14.96 6.51 -6.85
C ASN A 33 14.17 5.20 -7.03
N VAL A 34 13.65 4.60 -5.95
CA VAL A 34 12.66 3.52 -6.08
C VAL A 34 11.27 4.14 -6.23
N TRP A 35 10.36 3.40 -6.84
CA TRP A 35 9.03 3.91 -7.15
C TRP A 35 8.29 4.43 -5.89
N GLN A 36 8.46 3.80 -4.72
CA GLN A 36 7.82 4.26 -3.49
C GLN A 36 8.29 5.66 -3.07
N GLY A 37 9.55 5.99 -3.35
CA GLY A 37 10.13 7.31 -3.09
C GLY A 37 9.65 8.37 -4.09
N GLN A 38 9.28 7.95 -5.30
CA GLN A 38 8.72 8.82 -6.35
C GLN A 38 7.21 9.06 -6.15
N THR A 39 6.46 8.01 -5.83
CA THR A 39 5.01 8.06 -5.58
C THR A 39 4.68 8.71 -4.24
N TRP A 40 5.49 8.45 -3.20
CA TRP A 40 5.29 9.03 -1.86
C TRP A 40 6.51 9.86 -1.44
N PRO A 41 6.79 10.99 -2.14
CA PRO A 41 8.02 11.72 -1.96
C PRO A 41 8.05 12.45 -0.62
N CYS A 42 9.18 12.35 0.07
CA CYS A 42 9.31 12.93 1.39
C CYS A 42 9.18 14.45 1.38
N GLY A 43 8.38 14.97 2.30
CA GLY A 43 8.29 16.37 2.61
C GLY A 43 9.62 16.90 3.14
N LYS A 44 9.77 18.23 3.04
CA LYS A 44 10.94 18.97 3.51
C LYS A 44 10.49 20.02 4.51
N ASP A 45 11.31 20.26 5.52
CA ASP A 45 11.11 21.40 6.40
C ASP A 45 11.53 22.73 5.73
N LYS A 46 11.34 23.83 6.45
CA LYS A 46 11.69 25.18 6.01
C LYS A 46 13.17 25.37 5.65
N ASP A 47 14.05 24.52 6.18
CA ASP A 47 15.49 24.57 5.95
C ASP A 47 15.90 23.65 4.78
N GLY A 48 14.92 22.98 4.16
CA GLY A 48 15.10 22.06 3.04
C GLY A 48 15.49 20.64 3.45
N ASP A 49 15.53 20.34 4.75
CA ASP A 49 15.87 19.02 5.27
C ASP A 49 14.64 18.09 5.18
N PHE A 50 14.87 16.81 4.85
CA PHE A 50 13.78 15.83 4.78
C PHE A 50 13.12 15.57 6.13
N LEU A 51 11.78 15.49 6.12
CA LEU A 51 10.97 15.12 7.27
C LEU A 51 11.11 13.64 7.61
N SER A 52 10.86 13.28 8.87
CA SER A 52 10.95 11.90 9.36
C SER A 52 9.58 11.29 9.67
N TYR A 53 9.39 10.06 9.18
CA TYR A 53 8.16 9.28 9.27
C TYR A 53 8.28 8.14 10.30
N PHE A 54 8.60 8.48 11.54
CA PHE A 54 8.55 7.53 12.65
C PHE A 54 7.10 7.25 13.10
N GLY A 55 6.92 6.23 13.94
CA GLY A 55 5.62 5.79 14.44
C GLY A 55 4.82 6.91 15.10
N ARG A 56 3.64 7.22 14.55
CA ARG A 56 2.65 8.14 15.12
C ARG A 56 1.25 7.53 15.13
N GLY A 57 0.37 8.09 15.95
CA GLY A 57 -1.02 7.64 16.07
C GLY A 57 -1.16 6.26 16.72
N ALA A 58 -2.41 5.80 16.81
CA ALA A 58 -2.80 4.55 17.46
C ALA A 58 -2.17 3.32 16.79
N LYS A 59 -1.99 3.34 15.46
CA LYS A 59 -1.33 2.26 14.72
C LYS A 59 0.19 2.28 14.80
N GLN A 60 0.79 3.37 15.29
CA GLN A 60 2.21 3.66 15.09
C GLN A 60 2.59 3.66 13.60
N LEU A 61 1.81 4.38 12.78
CA LEU A 61 2.04 4.53 11.34
C LEU A 61 3.46 5.04 11.11
N SER A 62 4.22 4.32 10.29
CA SER A 62 5.65 4.56 10.05
C SER A 62 5.94 4.50 8.56
N TYR A 63 6.98 5.20 8.12
CA TYR A 63 7.44 5.30 6.72
C TYR A 63 6.55 6.14 5.79
N ASN A 64 7.18 6.92 4.91
CA ASN A 64 6.51 7.78 3.91
C ASN A 64 5.51 6.99 3.05
N TYR A 65 5.84 5.77 2.63
CA TYR A 65 4.97 4.92 1.81
C TYR A 65 3.73 4.38 2.55
N ASN A 66 3.61 4.61 3.87
CA ASN A 66 2.35 4.42 4.59
C ASN A 66 1.64 5.75 4.89
N TYR A 67 2.38 6.85 5.07
CA TYR A 67 1.79 8.19 5.23
C TYR A 67 1.17 8.71 3.92
N GLY A 68 1.78 8.41 2.77
CA GLY A 68 1.30 8.83 1.46
C GLY A 68 -0.09 8.28 1.12
N PRO A 69 -0.28 6.94 1.08
CA PRO A 69 -1.59 6.34 0.88
C PRO A 69 -2.62 6.76 1.93
N PHE A 70 -2.21 6.91 3.20
CA PHE A 70 -3.11 7.39 4.25
C PHE A 70 -3.53 8.85 3.99
N SER A 71 -2.62 9.70 3.54
CA SER A 71 -2.95 11.07 3.14
C SER A 71 -3.92 11.08 1.96
N ASP A 72 -3.65 10.27 0.93
CA ASP A 72 -4.49 10.18 -0.26
C ASP A 72 -5.90 9.73 0.10
N ALA A 73 -6.04 8.72 0.99
CA ALA A 73 -7.33 8.25 1.47
C ALA A 73 -8.12 9.32 2.25
N MET A 74 -7.44 10.24 2.93
CA MET A 74 -8.08 11.27 3.76
C MET A 74 -8.31 12.59 3.03
N TYR A 75 -7.50 12.90 2.01
CA TYR A 75 -7.43 14.22 1.37
C TYR A 75 -7.52 14.19 -0.16
N GLY A 76 -7.45 13.03 -0.80
CA GLY A 76 -7.26 12.91 -2.26
C GLY A 76 -5.88 13.39 -2.74
N ASP A 77 -4.96 13.65 -1.81
CA ASP A 77 -3.60 14.10 -2.06
C ASP A 77 -2.64 13.47 -1.05
N VAL A 78 -1.47 13.13 -1.53
CA VAL A 78 -0.35 12.54 -0.78
C VAL A 78 0.37 13.58 0.08
N ARG A 79 0.37 14.86 -0.35
CA ARG A 79 1.16 15.93 0.27
C ARG A 79 0.79 16.25 1.72
N PRO A 80 -0.49 16.38 2.11
CA PRO A 80 -0.86 16.85 3.45
C PRO A 80 -0.13 16.13 4.60
N LEU A 81 -0.10 14.79 4.62
CA LEU A 81 0.60 14.05 5.69
C LEU A 81 2.07 13.76 5.38
N LEU A 82 2.51 13.92 4.11
CA LEU A 82 3.93 13.90 3.79
C LEU A 82 4.64 15.19 4.20
N ASP A 83 3.97 16.34 4.15
CA ASP A 83 4.48 17.65 4.54
C ASP A 83 4.22 18.00 6.01
N LYS A 84 3.17 17.44 6.62
CA LYS A 84 2.81 17.65 8.04
C LYS A 84 2.55 16.32 8.77
N PRO A 85 3.56 15.43 8.89
CA PRO A 85 3.38 14.10 9.47
C PRO A 85 2.96 14.12 10.96
N GLU A 86 3.20 15.21 11.69
CA GLU A 86 2.73 15.43 13.07
C GLU A 86 1.21 15.40 13.21
N LEU A 87 0.45 15.71 12.14
CA LEU A 87 -1.02 15.65 12.18
C LEU A 87 -1.55 14.26 12.54
N VAL A 88 -0.80 13.20 12.22
CA VAL A 88 -1.15 11.81 12.59
C VAL A 88 -1.11 11.58 14.10
N ALA A 89 -0.34 12.37 14.87
CA ALA A 89 -0.33 12.29 16.33
C ALA A 89 -1.40 13.19 16.98
N ASP A 90 -1.57 14.40 16.46
CA ASP A 90 -2.18 15.51 17.19
C ASP A 90 -3.66 15.79 16.81
N THR A 91 -4.21 15.03 15.85
CA THR A 91 -5.58 15.23 15.36
C THR A 91 -6.40 13.92 15.39
N TRP A 92 -7.63 13.96 14.87
CA TRP A 92 -8.46 12.77 14.67
C TRP A 92 -7.78 11.70 13.80
N MET A 93 -6.74 12.09 13.04
CA MET A 93 -5.88 11.17 12.27
C MET A 93 -5.17 10.14 13.14
N ASN A 94 -5.04 10.39 14.45
CA ASN A 94 -4.47 9.44 15.40
C ASN A 94 -5.23 8.11 15.37
N LEU A 95 -6.55 8.14 15.55
CA LEU A 95 -7.39 6.96 15.48
C LEU A 95 -7.62 6.52 14.04
N ALA A 96 -7.82 7.47 13.11
CA ALA A 96 -8.06 7.12 11.71
C ALA A 96 -6.90 6.36 11.07
N SER A 97 -5.64 6.58 11.52
CA SER A 97 -4.49 5.80 11.05
C SER A 97 -4.62 4.29 11.36
N ALA A 98 -5.26 3.93 12.48
CA ALA A 98 -5.53 2.54 12.84
C ALA A 98 -6.67 1.94 12.03
N VAL A 99 -7.74 2.71 11.83
CA VAL A 99 -8.87 2.29 10.99
C VAL A 99 -8.42 2.10 9.54
N PHE A 100 -7.66 3.06 9.00
CA PHE A 100 -7.10 2.98 7.66
C PHE A 100 -6.27 1.70 7.48
N PHE A 101 -5.29 1.45 8.35
CA PHE A 101 -4.48 0.24 8.26
C PHE A 101 -5.31 -1.04 8.41
N PHE A 102 -6.36 -1.01 9.25
CA PHE A 102 -7.22 -2.16 9.46
C PHE A 102 -7.99 -2.55 8.19
N VAL A 103 -8.43 -1.58 7.39
CA VAL A 103 -9.25 -1.83 6.19
C VAL A 103 -8.45 -1.83 4.88
N TYR A 104 -7.28 -1.19 4.83
CA TYR A 104 -6.51 -1.00 3.61
C TYR A 104 -5.64 -2.24 3.29
N PRO A 105 -5.90 -2.97 2.19
CA PRO A 105 -5.09 -4.12 1.81
C PRO A 105 -3.70 -3.69 1.33
N GLN A 106 -2.68 -4.48 1.65
CA GLN A 106 -1.31 -4.29 1.15
C GLN A 106 -0.80 -5.62 0.58
N PRO A 107 -1.23 -5.99 -0.66
CA PRO A 107 -0.84 -7.24 -1.28
C PRO A 107 0.69 -7.45 -1.23
N PRO A 108 1.16 -8.66 -0.87
CA PRO A 108 0.40 -9.91 -0.78
C PRO A 108 -0.40 -10.13 0.51
N LYS A 109 -0.45 -9.14 1.41
CA LYS A 109 -1.22 -9.23 2.65
C LYS A 109 -2.68 -8.82 2.41
N PRO A 110 -3.67 -9.61 2.89
CA PRO A 110 -5.04 -9.13 2.95
C PRO A 110 -5.16 -7.98 3.96
N SER A 111 -6.27 -7.24 3.93
CA SER A 111 -6.59 -6.32 5.02
C SER A 111 -6.92 -7.09 6.30
N MET A 112 -6.74 -6.46 7.46
CA MET A 112 -7.16 -7.09 8.72
C MET A 112 -8.68 -7.27 8.76
N LEU A 113 -9.45 -6.35 8.14
CA LEU A 113 -10.90 -6.48 8.03
C LEU A 113 -11.30 -7.77 7.30
N HIS A 114 -10.70 -8.08 6.14
CA HIS A 114 -11.01 -9.31 5.41
C HIS A 114 -10.73 -10.58 6.21
N VAL A 115 -9.72 -10.56 7.09
CA VAL A 115 -9.44 -11.67 7.98
C VAL A 115 -10.53 -11.82 9.04
N ILE A 116 -10.86 -10.72 9.71
CA ILE A 116 -11.75 -10.73 10.88
C ILE A 116 -13.21 -10.96 10.48
N ASP A 117 -13.66 -10.46 9.33
CA ASP A 117 -15.01 -10.72 8.82
C ASP A 117 -15.16 -12.08 8.11
N GLY A 118 -14.05 -12.80 7.94
CA GLY A 118 -14.02 -14.13 7.32
C GLY A 118 -14.13 -14.13 5.79
N THR A 119 -14.04 -12.98 5.13
CA THR A 119 -14.07 -12.91 3.65
C THR A 119 -12.75 -13.34 3.01
N TRP A 120 -11.62 -13.18 3.71
CA TRP A 120 -10.36 -13.81 3.33
C TRP A 120 -10.41 -15.31 3.66
N GLN A 121 -10.39 -16.12 2.60
CA GLN A 121 -10.36 -17.57 2.68
C GLN A 121 -8.97 -18.06 2.27
N PRO A 122 -8.12 -18.52 3.23
CA PRO A 122 -6.77 -18.97 2.91
C PRO A 122 -6.81 -20.13 1.90
N ASN A 123 -6.03 -20.02 0.84
CA ASN A 123 -5.89 -21.07 -0.15
C ASN A 123 -4.91 -22.16 0.34
N GLU A 124 -4.69 -23.21 -0.47
CA GLU A 124 -3.78 -24.29 -0.07
C GLU A 124 -2.33 -23.81 0.13
N HIS A 125 -1.91 -22.76 -0.57
CA HIS A 125 -0.58 -22.17 -0.40
C HIS A 125 -0.46 -21.41 0.92
N ASP A 126 -1.47 -20.61 1.28
CA ASP A 126 -1.55 -19.96 2.59
C ASP A 126 -1.48 -20.99 3.72
N LYS A 127 -2.31 -22.05 3.65
CA LYS A 127 -2.33 -23.11 4.65
C LYS A 127 -1.00 -23.85 4.75
N ALA A 128 -0.35 -24.15 3.63
CA ALA A 128 0.98 -24.77 3.61
C ALA A 128 2.06 -23.87 4.24
N ASN A 129 1.82 -22.56 4.26
CA ASN A 129 2.64 -21.56 4.94
C ASN A 129 2.20 -21.28 6.38
N GLY A 130 1.21 -22.01 6.91
CA GLY A 130 0.67 -21.84 8.25
C GLY A 130 -0.23 -20.60 8.41
N LEU A 131 -0.56 -19.92 7.32
CA LEU A 131 -1.45 -18.76 7.29
C LEU A 131 -2.90 -19.26 7.28
N VAL A 132 -3.50 -19.31 8.47
CA VAL A 132 -4.87 -19.77 8.69
C VAL A 132 -5.70 -18.67 9.37
N SER A 133 -7.02 -18.76 9.26
CA SER A 133 -7.93 -17.80 9.90
C SER A 133 -7.79 -17.81 11.44
N GLY A 134 -7.85 -16.62 12.03
CA GLY A 134 -7.72 -16.40 13.48
C GLY A 134 -6.92 -15.13 13.79
N PHE A 135 -6.91 -14.68 15.05
CA PHE A 135 -6.22 -13.46 15.46
C PHE A 135 -4.73 -13.45 15.08
N GLY A 136 -4.05 -14.60 15.08
CA GLY A 136 -2.62 -14.72 14.79
C GLY A 136 -2.21 -14.18 13.43
N VAL A 137 -3.02 -14.41 12.40
CA VAL A 137 -2.69 -13.91 11.05
C VAL A 137 -2.78 -12.38 10.97
N THR A 138 -3.56 -11.74 11.85
CA THR A 138 -3.56 -10.27 11.95
C THR A 138 -2.25 -9.72 12.52
N ILE A 139 -1.58 -10.47 13.41
CA ILE A 139 -0.23 -10.14 13.91
C ILE A 139 0.77 -10.23 12.76
N GLN A 140 0.66 -11.26 11.92
CA GLN A 140 1.47 -11.43 10.71
C GLN A 140 1.31 -10.25 9.75
N ILE A 141 0.07 -9.76 9.54
CA ILE A 141 -0.19 -8.57 8.71
C ILE A 141 0.52 -7.34 9.30
N ILE A 142 0.35 -7.11 10.61
CA ILE A 142 0.86 -5.91 11.31
C ILE A 142 2.38 -5.85 11.32
N ASN A 143 3.08 -6.93 11.70
CA ASN A 143 4.52 -6.90 11.92
C ASN A 143 5.20 -8.28 11.80
N GLY A 144 4.72 -9.06 10.83
CA GLY A 144 5.11 -10.44 10.64
C GLY A 144 6.59 -10.73 10.50
N GLY A 145 7.34 -9.85 9.82
CA GLY A 145 8.79 -10.00 9.65
C GLY A 145 9.59 -9.86 10.94
N VAL A 146 8.97 -9.42 12.04
CA VAL A 146 9.60 -9.30 13.37
C VAL A 146 9.01 -10.32 14.34
N GLU A 147 7.70 -10.50 14.32
CA GLU A 147 6.97 -11.15 15.42
C GLU A 147 6.59 -12.62 15.14
N CYS A 148 6.71 -13.09 13.88
CA CYS A 148 6.16 -14.37 13.46
C CYS A 148 7.18 -15.26 12.77
N GLY A 149 6.83 -16.53 12.56
CA GLY A 149 7.66 -17.52 11.84
C GLY A 149 8.77 -18.18 12.68
N GLY A 150 8.97 -17.73 13.92
CA GLY A 150 9.81 -18.43 14.90
C GLY A 150 9.15 -19.73 15.40
N ALA A 151 9.97 -20.63 15.97
CA ALA A 151 9.47 -21.86 16.59
C ALA A 151 8.61 -21.59 17.84
N ASP A 152 8.94 -20.51 18.56
CA ASP A 152 8.23 -20.03 19.74
C ASP A 152 7.46 -18.75 19.43
N GLU A 153 6.42 -18.49 20.21
CA GLU A 153 5.72 -17.20 20.14
C GLU A 153 6.64 -16.08 20.62
N ASN A 154 6.71 -15.04 19.80
CA ASN A 154 7.42 -13.82 20.14
C ASN A 154 6.73 -13.08 21.30
N ALA A 155 7.51 -12.43 22.17
CA ALA A 155 6.97 -11.73 23.34
C ALA A 155 5.98 -10.61 22.98
N GLN A 156 6.18 -9.93 21.85
CA GLN A 156 5.26 -8.91 21.35
C GLN A 156 3.96 -9.54 20.83
N SER A 157 4.04 -10.68 20.14
CA SER A 157 2.87 -11.48 19.74
C SER A 157 2.05 -11.90 20.96
N LEU A 158 2.70 -12.44 22.00
CA LEU A 158 2.05 -12.81 23.28
C LEU A 158 1.31 -11.64 23.93
N ASN A 159 1.91 -10.44 23.90
CA ASN A 159 1.27 -9.25 24.44
C ASN A 159 0.02 -8.83 23.63
N ARG A 160 0.04 -8.97 22.29
CA ARG A 160 -1.14 -8.73 21.46
C ARG A 160 -2.27 -9.69 21.79
N ILE A 161 -1.94 -10.98 21.98
CA ILE A 161 -2.89 -12.01 22.37
C ILE A 161 -3.53 -11.69 23.73
N ALA A 162 -2.73 -11.19 24.68
CA ALA A 162 -3.23 -10.80 26.00
C ALA A 162 -4.29 -9.68 25.89
N TYR A 163 -4.00 -8.60 25.15
CA TYR A 163 -4.97 -7.52 24.92
C TYR A 163 -6.21 -7.99 24.16
N TYR A 164 -6.07 -8.85 23.16
CA TYR A 164 -7.21 -9.41 22.43
C TYR A 164 -8.16 -10.16 23.37
N LYS A 165 -7.61 -11.04 24.23
CA LYS A 165 -8.41 -11.79 25.22
C LYS A 165 -9.07 -10.87 26.24
N GLU A 166 -8.35 -9.86 26.73
CA GLU A 166 -8.88 -8.90 27.70
C GLU A 166 -10.04 -8.08 27.09
N PHE A 167 -9.89 -7.60 25.86
CA PHE A 167 -10.97 -6.88 25.18
C PHE A 167 -12.15 -7.77 24.80
N ALA A 168 -11.90 -9.01 24.39
CA ALA A 168 -12.98 -9.96 24.12
C ALA A 168 -13.79 -10.25 25.39
N ASP A 169 -13.14 -10.47 26.53
CA ASP A 169 -13.84 -10.64 27.82
C ASP A 169 -14.59 -9.37 28.23
N TYR A 170 -13.97 -8.20 28.12
CA TYR A 170 -14.62 -6.93 28.46
C TYR A 170 -15.88 -6.71 27.61
N LEU A 171 -15.80 -6.94 26.30
CA LEU A 171 -16.90 -6.78 25.35
C LEU A 171 -17.88 -7.96 25.33
N LYS A 172 -17.63 -9.02 26.11
CA LYS A 172 -18.42 -10.27 26.15
C LYS A 172 -18.54 -10.93 24.78
N VAL A 173 -17.48 -10.86 23.99
CA VAL A 173 -17.34 -11.57 22.71
C VAL A 173 -16.61 -12.90 22.97
N PRO A 174 -17.19 -14.05 22.60
CA PRO A 174 -16.54 -15.34 22.79
C PRO A 174 -15.33 -15.49 21.85
N VAL A 175 -14.22 -15.99 22.39
CA VAL A 175 -13.06 -16.44 21.62
C VAL A 175 -13.17 -17.96 21.46
N PRO A 176 -13.35 -18.48 20.23
CA PRO A 176 -13.41 -19.92 20.00
C PRO A 176 -12.17 -20.64 20.51
N ALA A 177 -12.35 -21.84 21.08
CA ALA A 177 -11.25 -22.61 21.67
C ALA A 177 -10.22 -23.08 20.62
N ASP A 178 -10.66 -23.19 19.36
CA ASP A 178 -9.88 -23.57 18.20
C ASP A 178 -9.34 -22.37 17.41
N GLU A 179 -9.60 -21.13 17.84
CA GLU A 179 -9.05 -19.94 17.18
C GLU A 179 -7.52 -19.91 17.31
N VAL A 180 -6.82 -19.76 16.19
CA VAL A 180 -5.36 -19.61 16.17
C VAL A 180 -4.98 -18.18 16.53
N LEU A 181 -4.61 -17.97 17.80
CA LEU A 181 -4.32 -16.63 18.33
C LEU A 181 -2.89 -16.13 18.07
N GLY A 182 -1.94 -17.04 17.97
CA GLY A 182 -0.52 -16.72 17.79
C GLY A 182 -0.05 -16.86 16.34
N CYS A 183 1.17 -16.41 16.06
CA CYS A 183 1.75 -16.43 14.71
C CYS A 183 3.10 -17.13 14.61
N LYS A 184 3.47 -17.94 15.61
CA LYS A 184 4.62 -18.84 15.51
C LYS A 184 4.45 -19.78 14.31
N ASN A 185 5.56 -20.17 13.69
CA ASN A 185 5.63 -21.01 12.49
C ASN A 185 4.93 -20.47 11.23
N MET A 186 4.20 -19.36 11.28
CA MET A 186 3.63 -18.74 10.07
C MET A 186 4.75 -18.18 9.19
N LYS A 187 4.81 -18.61 7.93
CA LYS A 187 5.69 -17.99 6.94
C LYS A 187 5.10 -16.66 6.48
N GLN A 188 5.94 -15.82 5.87
CA GLN A 188 5.51 -14.53 5.33
C GLN A 188 4.47 -14.74 4.21
N PHE A 189 3.57 -13.77 4.05
CA PHE A 189 2.71 -13.69 2.88
C PHE A 189 3.55 -13.52 1.61
N ASP A 190 3.11 -14.14 0.52
CA ASP A 190 3.72 -14.04 -0.79
C ASP A 190 2.65 -14.06 -1.90
N GLU A 191 3.08 -13.87 -3.14
CA GLU A 191 2.20 -13.72 -4.32
C GLU A 191 1.30 -14.94 -4.60
N GLY A 192 1.60 -16.12 -4.04
CA GLY A 192 0.76 -17.31 -4.17
C GLY A 192 -0.43 -17.34 -3.21
N GLY A 193 -0.48 -16.44 -2.23
CA GLY A 193 -1.53 -16.41 -1.20
C GLY A 193 -2.82 -15.72 -1.67
N ALA A 194 -3.94 -16.07 -1.04
CA ALA A 194 -5.25 -15.45 -1.31
C ALA A 194 -5.31 -13.96 -0.89
N GLY A 195 -4.30 -13.47 -0.15
CA GLY A 195 -4.12 -12.07 0.18
C GLY A 195 -3.48 -11.23 -0.95
N ALA A 196 -2.95 -11.87 -1.98
CA ALA A 196 -2.37 -11.22 -3.17
C ALA A 196 -3.47 -10.71 -4.12
N LEU A 197 -4.31 -9.80 -3.61
CA LEU A 197 -5.44 -9.26 -4.34
C LEU A 197 -4.96 -8.47 -5.58
N PRO A 198 -5.54 -8.71 -6.77
CA PRO A 198 -5.15 -8.03 -8.00
C PRO A 198 -5.75 -6.62 -8.05
N ILE A 199 -5.14 -5.68 -7.32
CA ILE A 199 -5.68 -4.31 -7.09
C ILE A 199 -4.70 -3.18 -7.45
N TYR A 200 -3.62 -3.52 -8.13
CA TYR A 200 -2.64 -2.60 -8.67
C TYR A 200 -2.43 -2.85 -10.16
N TRP A 201 -2.14 -1.80 -10.92
CA TRP A 201 -1.83 -1.88 -12.35
C TRP A 201 -0.34 -2.06 -12.59
N GLU A 202 0.00 -2.91 -13.55
CA GLU A 202 1.37 -3.18 -14.01
C GLU A 202 1.42 -3.39 -15.53
N GLU A 203 2.60 -3.23 -16.16
CA GLU A 203 2.85 -3.61 -17.56
C GLU A 203 2.27 -4.99 -17.89
N ASP A 204 1.46 -5.04 -18.95
CA ASP A 204 1.09 -6.30 -19.60
C ASP A 204 2.22 -6.72 -20.53
N TRP A 205 2.89 -7.82 -20.16
CA TRP A 205 4.01 -8.41 -20.90
C TRP A 205 3.55 -9.27 -22.09
N GLY A 206 2.26 -9.21 -22.44
CA GLY A 206 1.71 -9.86 -23.60
C GLY A 206 2.33 -9.37 -24.92
N TRP A 207 1.97 -10.07 -26.00
CA TRP A 207 2.37 -9.71 -27.35
C TRP A 207 1.16 -9.39 -28.21
N SER A 208 1.27 -8.35 -29.04
CA SER A 208 0.23 -7.95 -30.00
C SER A 208 0.78 -7.87 -31.42
N ALA A 209 0.08 -8.46 -32.37
CA ALA A 209 0.41 -8.33 -33.80
C ALA A 209 0.08 -6.93 -34.36
N ASP A 210 -0.75 -6.18 -33.64
CA ASP A 210 -1.33 -4.91 -34.11
C ASP A 210 -0.47 -3.69 -33.76
N THR A 211 0.63 -3.88 -33.02
CA THR A 211 1.56 -2.81 -32.61
C THR A 211 2.92 -2.97 -33.27
N ALA A 212 3.59 -1.85 -33.53
CA ALA A 212 4.85 -1.84 -34.29
C ALA A 212 6.01 -2.52 -33.56
N ASP A 213 6.00 -2.48 -32.23
CA ASP A 213 7.00 -3.09 -31.35
C ASP A 213 6.53 -4.41 -30.72
N GLY A 214 5.35 -4.89 -31.09
CA GLY A 214 4.78 -6.14 -30.59
C GLY A 214 4.24 -6.07 -29.16
N LYS A 215 4.22 -4.90 -28.51
CA LYS A 215 3.70 -4.73 -27.14
C LYS A 215 2.19 -4.55 -27.14
N THR A 216 1.50 -4.89 -26.06
CA THR A 216 0.04 -4.74 -25.97
C THR A 216 -0.44 -3.30 -25.75
N TYR A 217 0.44 -2.41 -25.25
CA TYR A 217 0.08 -1.06 -24.80
C TYR A 217 -1.03 -1.05 -23.74
N SER A 218 -1.06 -2.07 -22.88
CA SER A 218 -2.02 -2.23 -21.81
C SER A 218 -1.32 -2.46 -20.47
N CYS A 219 -2.02 -2.10 -19.39
CA CYS A 219 -1.68 -2.60 -18.06
C CYS A 219 -2.67 -3.67 -17.62
N GLN A 220 -2.25 -4.54 -16.71
CA GLN A 220 -3.05 -5.60 -16.11
C GLN A 220 -3.05 -5.51 -14.58
N LEU A 221 -4.03 -6.13 -13.93
CA LEU A 221 -4.10 -6.15 -12.47
C LEU A 221 -3.13 -7.19 -11.88
N VAL A 222 -2.38 -6.80 -10.84
CA VAL A 222 -1.38 -7.64 -10.17
C VAL A 222 -1.56 -7.67 -8.65
N GLY A 223 -1.11 -8.77 -8.04
CA GLY A 223 -1.22 -9.10 -6.62
C GLY A 223 -0.13 -8.51 -5.71
N TYR A 224 0.57 -7.47 -6.17
CA TYR A 224 1.64 -6.77 -5.43
C TYR A 224 1.52 -5.26 -5.65
N GLN A 225 2.11 -4.48 -4.74
CA GLN A 225 1.98 -3.02 -4.80
C GLN A 225 2.82 -2.40 -5.93
N THR A 226 2.21 -1.50 -6.69
CA THR A 226 2.84 -0.64 -7.70
C THR A 226 2.48 0.84 -7.43
N PRO A 227 3.03 1.80 -8.19
CA PRO A 227 2.59 3.19 -8.12
C PRO A 227 1.11 3.42 -8.48
N TYR A 228 0.47 2.47 -9.17
CA TYR A 228 -0.80 2.67 -9.86
C TYR A 228 -1.87 1.78 -9.23
N THR A 229 -2.82 2.36 -8.49
CA THR A 229 -3.87 1.57 -7.83
C THR A 229 -5.13 1.50 -8.68
N ALA A 230 -5.80 0.35 -8.66
CA ALA A 230 -7.11 0.19 -9.30
C ALA A 230 -8.23 1.02 -8.64
N PHE A 231 -7.99 1.55 -7.45
CA PHE A 231 -8.98 2.35 -6.71
C PHE A 231 -8.97 3.84 -7.09
N LYS A 232 -8.01 4.28 -7.92
CA LYS A 232 -7.86 5.68 -8.31
C LYS A 232 -8.11 5.85 -9.79
N GLU A 233 -9.06 6.73 -10.11
CA GLU A 233 -9.35 7.11 -11.48
C GLU A 233 -8.09 7.72 -12.14
N GLY A 234 -7.86 7.37 -13.40
CA GLY A 234 -6.69 7.79 -14.17
C GLY A 234 -5.40 7.01 -13.90
N ASP A 235 -5.29 6.19 -12.85
CA ASP A 235 -4.05 5.45 -12.57
C ASP A 235 -3.77 4.34 -13.61
N TYR A 236 -4.80 3.80 -14.25
CA TYR A 236 -4.62 2.93 -15.43
C TYR A 236 -3.92 3.68 -16.57
N THR A 237 -4.44 4.86 -16.93
CA THR A 237 -3.87 5.74 -17.96
C THR A 237 -2.41 6.08 -17.64
N LYS A 238 -2.11 6.44 -16.38
CA LYS A 238 -0.73 6.70 -15.94
C LYS A 238 0.17 5.48 -16.04
N CYS A 239 -0.33 4.28 -15.72
CA CYS A 239 0.42 3.04 -15.89
C CYS A 239 0.79 2.82 -17.36
N VAL A 240 -0.17 2.95 -18.27
CA VAL A 240 0.05 2.78 -19.71
C VAL A 240 1.03 3.82 -20.25
N GLN A 241 0.86 5.09 -19.88
CA GLN A 241 1.77 6.17 -20.26
C GLN A 241 3.20 5.91 -19.77
N HIS A 242 3.35 5.40 -18.54
CA HIS A 242 4.66 5.12 -17.95
C HIS A 242 5.44 4.04 -18.70
N TYR A 243 4.81 2.92 -19.05
CA TYR A 243 5.49 1.78 -19.64
C TYR A 243 5.64 1.84 -21.15
N PHE A 244 4.70 2.49 -21.84
CA PHE A 244 4.64 2.45 -23.30
C PHE A 244 4.89 3.80 -23.98
N ASN A 245 4.95 4.90 -23.21
CA ASN A 245 5.17 6.25 -23.74
C ASN A 245 4.20 6.59 -24.89
N VAL A 246 2.91 6.32 -24.67
CA VAL A 246 1.83 6.52 -25.64
C VAL A 246 0.90 7.67 -25.23
N ASN A 247 0.27 8.29 -26.22
CA ASN A 247 -0.84 9.22 -25.98
C ASN A 247 -2.15 8.42 -25.87
N VAL A 248 -2.85 8.58 -24.74
CA VAL A 248 -4.14 7.94 -24.49
C VAL A 248 -5.25 8.87 -25.00
N ILE A 249 -6.10 8.35 -25.89
CA ILE A 249 -7.23 9.08 -26.49
C ILE A 249 -8.52 8.34 -26.09
N ASP A 250 -9.54 9.09 -25.69
CA ASP A 250 -10.86 8.57 -25.37
C ASP A 250 -11.64 8.12 -26.63
N ASP A 251 -12.74 7.38 -26.43
CA ASP A 251 -13.57 6.84 -27.51
C ASP A 251 -14.24 7.92 -28.38
N ASN A 252 -14.27 9.18 -27.92
CA ASN A 252 -14.82 10.32 -28.66
C ASN A 252 -13.75 11.08 -29.46
N GLY A 253 -12.50 10.60 -29.47
CA GLY A 253 -11.39 11.26 -30.14
C GLY A 253 -10.86 12.49 -29.38
N GLY A 254 -11.30 12.70 -28.14
CA GLY A 254 -10.71 13.64 -27.22
C GLY A 254 -9.51 13.00 -26.53
N ALA A 255 -8.40 13.72 -26.40
CA ALA A 255 -7.39 13.31 -25.42
C ALA A 255 -8.06 13.38 -24.05
N GLU A 256 -8.01 12.30 -23.27
CA GLU A 256 -8.42 12.35 -21.87
C GLU A 256 -7.51 13.39 -21.21
N PRO A 257 -8.03 14.51 -20.67
CA PRO A 257 -7.17 15.51 -20.06
C PRO A 257 -6.45 14.85 -18.89
N ASP A 258 -5.14 15.06 -18.80
CA ASP A 258 -4.38 14.76 -17.58
C ASP A 258 -5.02 15.55 -16.44
N VAL A 259 -5.93 14.90 -15.70
CA VAL A 259 -6.58 15.46 -14.51
C VAL A 259 -5.58 15.38 -13.35
N THR A 260 -4.51 16.16 -13.48
CA THR A 260 -3.99 16.89 -12.33
C THR A 260 -4.84 18.16 -12.23
N PRO A 261 -5.62 18.38 -11.15
CA PRO A 261 -6.47 19.57 -11.07
C PRO A 261 -5.57 20.82 -11.05
N THR A 262 -5.63 21.64 -12.09
CA THR A 262 -4.91 22.93 -12.16
C THR A 262 -5.70 23.93 -13.02
N PRO A 263 -5.68 25.25 -12.71
CA PRO A 263 -6.54 26.24 -13.38
C PRO A 263 -6.21 26.43 -14.88
N THR A 264 -7.25 26.72 -15.67
CA THR A 264 -7.31 26.95 -17.13
C THR A 264 -6.59 28.25 -17.59
N PRO A 265 -6.31 28.53 -18.89
CA PRO A 265 -5.55 27.82 -19.96
C PRO A 265 -4.52 28.74 -20.74
N VAL A 266 -3.75 28.23 -21.73
CA VAL A 266 -3.59 28.67 -23.17
C VAL A 266 -2.56 27.76 -23.93
N THR A 267 -2.82 27.55 -25.23
CA THR A 267 -2.30 26.66 -26.33
C THR A 267 -0.84 26.90 -26.81
N ASP A 268 -0.15 26.16 -27.71
CA ASP A 268 -0.47 25.25 -28.84
C ASP A 268 0.63 24.17 -29.13
N GLU A 269 0.15 22.97 -29.50
CA GLU A 269 0.59 21.93 -30.46
C GLU A 269 2.04 21.38 -30.59
N ASN A 270 2.15 20.03 -30.47
CA ASN A 270 2.88 19.10 -31.36
C ASN A 270 2.44 17.64 -31.10
N VAL A 271 2.09 16.85 -32.13
CA VAL A 271 1.38 15.55 -32.02
C VAL A 271 2.30 14.33 -32.20
N ALA A 272 2.11 13.30 -31.37
CA ALA A 272 2.72 11.96 -31.44
C ALA A 272 1.64 10.83 -31.51
N PRO A 273 1.94 9.61 -31.99
CA PRO A 273 0.96 8.62 -32.48
C PRO A 273 0.05 7.99 -31.40
N VAL A 274 -1.05 7.38 -31.85
CA VAL A 274 -2.25 7.01 -31.06
C VAL A 274 -2.34 5.51 -30.78
N ALA A 275 -2.61 5.13 -29.53
CA ALA A 275 -3.04 3.79 -29.13
C ALA A 275 -4.57 3.76 -28.88
N ARG A 276 -5.27 2.70 -29.31
CA ARG A 276 -6.72 2.50 -29.12
C ARG A 276 -6.97 1.42 -28.08
N ILE A 277 -7.66 1.75 -27.00
CA ILE A 277 -8.01 0.79 -25.93
C ILE A 277 -9.41 0.22 -26.22
N ALA A 278 -9.55 -1.10 -26.23
CA ALA A 278 -10.83 -1.78 -26.23
C ALA A 278 -10.98 -2.52 -24.89
N GLY A 279 -11.86 -2.04 -24.01
CA GLY A 279 -12.29 -2.75 -22.80
C GLY A 279 -13.56 -3.58 -23.03
N PRO A 280 -13.85 -4.60 -22.21
CA PRO A 280 -15.04 -5.44 -22.38
C PRO A 280 -16.29 -4.66 -21.98
N VAL A 281 -17.12 -4.30 -22.96
CA VAL A 281 -18.48 -3.80 -22.71
C VAL A 281 -19.32 -4.95 -22.15
N GLY A 282 -19.79 -4.79 -20.92
CA GLY A 282 -20.71 -5.72 -20.28
C GLY A 282 -21.91 -6.01 -21.18
N GLY A 283 -22.14 -7.29 -21.46
CA GLY A 283 -23.31 -7.77 -22.19
C GLY A 283 -24.59 -7.40 -21.45
N GLY A 284 -25.35 -6.46 -22.00
CA GLY A 284 -26.74 -6.22 -21.63
C GLY A 284 -27.59 -7.43 -22.02
N GLY A 285 -27.96 -8.25 -21.03
CA GLY A 285 -28.97 -9.28 -21.19
C GLY A 285 -30.35 -8.64 -21.40
N SER A 286 -31.03 -9.05 -22.46
CA SER A 286 -32.47 -8.87 -22.63
C SER A 286 -33.16 -10.24 -22.61
N ARG A 287 -33.85 -10.53 -21.51
CA ARG A 287 -35.18 -11.17 -21.37
C ARG A 287 -35.42 -11.58 -19.93
#